data_AF-A0A3R9F9F6-F1
#
_entry.id   AF-A0A3R9F9F6-F1
#
_cell.length_a   1.000
_cell.length_b   1.000
_cell.length_c   1.000
_cell.angle_alpha   90.00
_cell.angle_beta   90.00
_cell.angle_gamma   90.00
#
_symmetry.space_group_name_H-M   'P 1'
#
loop_
_entity.id
_entity.type
_entity.pdbx_description
1 polymer ?
#
loop_
_entity_poly.entity_id
_entity_poly.type
_entity_poly.pdbx_seq_one_letter_code
_entity_poly.pdbx_strand_id
1 'polypeptide(L)'
;MQSKHRAIKKFCTLAHKQRDLMCVQLDTLQQQCDQANLRIQQLLELKNQPRPKSSKNVPFHREVLLNQCRVEGVLSKMIDHQQYELQLMYAQHHSLQNTLKQKQLKIIGLESKLDTWQQEHEMALQKNEDVLLEEAINNSIAFKVLAL
;
A
#
# COMPACT_ATOMS: atom_id res chain seq x y z
N MET A 1 -28.35 -12.41 13.55
CA MET A 1 -27.82 -11.49 12.51
C MET A 1 -26.88 -10.42 13.07
N GLN A 2 -27.23 -9.75 14.19
CA GLN A 2 -26.40 -8.70 14.80
C GLN A 2 -24.95 -9.12 15.12
N SER A 3 -24.73 -10.35 15.61
CA SER A 3 -23.37 -10.87 15.90
C SER A 3 -22.50 -10.99 14.65
N LYS A 4 -23.07 -11.45 13.54
CA LYS A 4 -22.37 -11.57 12.24
C LYS A 4 -22.03 -10.19 11.66
N HIS A 5 -22.97 -9.25 11.71
CA HIS A 5 -22.74 -7.86 11.27
C HIS A 5 -21.64 -7.17 12.10
N ARG A 6 -21.66 -7.32 13.43
CA ARG A 6 -20.60 -6.81 14.31
C ARG A 6 -19.24 -7.42 14.00
N ALA A 7 -19.20 -8.72 13.70
CA ALA A 7 -17.96 -9.41 13.33
C ALA A 7 -17.39 -8.89 12.01
N ILE A 8 -18.20 -8.79 10.94
CA ILE A 8 -17.73 -8.25 9.64
C ILE A 8 -17.27 -6.81 9.78
N LYS A 9 -17.99 -5.96 10.51
CA LYS A 9 -17.56 -4.57 10.76
C LYS A 9 -16.17 -4.52 11.40
N LYS A 10 -15.89 -5.38 12.39
CA LYS A 10 -14.54 -5.50 12.98
C LYS A 10 -13.51 -5.96 11.94
N PHE A 11 -13.83 -6.96 11.12
CA PHE A 11 -12.93 -7.41 10.06
C PHE A 11 -12.62 -6.31 9.04
N CYS A 12 -13.61 -5.52 8.61
CA CYS A 12 -13.38 -4.37 7.73
C CYS A 12 -12.43 -3.36 8.40
N THR A 13 -12.66 -2.97 9.65
CA THR A 13 -11.78 -2.02 10.35
C THR A 13 -10.34 -2.52 10.48
N LEU A 14 -10.14 -3.81 10.76
CA LEU A 14 -8.81 -4.41 10.82
C LEU A 14 -8.15 -4.45 9.44
N ALA A 15 -8.91 -4.78 8.40
CA ALA A 15 -8.40 -4.84 7.04
C ALA A 15 -7.98 -3.45 6.53
N HIS A 16 -8.74 -2.38 6.82
CA HIS A 16 -8.33 -1.01 6.52
C HIS A 16 -7.04 -0.62 7.23
N LYS A 17 -6.93 -0.88 8.54
CA LYS A 17 -5.70 -0.60 9.28
C LYS A 17 -4.50 -1.31 8.68
N GLN A 18 -4.66 -2.58 8.30
CA GLN A 18 -3.58 -3.33 7.65
C GLN A 18 -3.20 -2.73 6.29
N ARG A 19 -4.19 -2.33 5.48
CA ARG A 19 -3.95 -1.62 4.21
C ARG A 19 -3.18 -0.33 4.45
N ASP A 20 -3.59 0.48 5.42
CA ASP A 20 -2.97 1.78 5.69
C ASP A 20 -1.51 1.63 6.12
N LEU A 21 -1.23 0.64 6.97
CA LEU A 21 0.16 0.29 7.33
C LEU A 21 0.98 -0.12 6.10
N MET A 22 0.41 -0.91 5.19
CA MET A 22 1.09 -1.30 3.95
C MET A 22 1.31 -0.12 2.99
N CYS A 23 0.38 0.86 2.94
CA CYS A 23 0.58 2.08 2.18
C CYS A 23 1.79 2.85 2.70
N VAL A 24 1.88 3.06 4.02
CA VAL A 24 3.02 3.74 4.65
C VAL A 24 4.34 3.00 4.37
N GLN A 25 4.32 1.66 4.40
CA GLN A 25 5.48 0.85 4.05
C GLN A 25 5.91 1.02 2.59
N LEU A 26 4.96 1.06 1.65
CA LEU A 26 5.24 1.33 0.23
C LEU A 26 5.85 2.71 0.04
N ASP A 27 5.27 3.74 0.65
CA ASP A 27 5.78 5.11 0.55
C ASP A 27 7.21 5.21 1.11
N THR A 28 7.47 4.56 2.24
CA THR A 28 8.81 4.50 2.82
C THR A 28 9.80 3.81 1.89
N LEU A 29 9.42 2.67 1.31
CA LEU A 29 10.27 1.93 0.40
C LEU A 29 10.54 2.71 -0.89
N GLN A 30 9.53 3.42 -1.41
CA GLN A 30 9.66 4.31 -2.56
C GLN A 30 10.68 5.43 -2.27
N GLN A 31 10.58 6.09 -1.12
CA GLN A 31 11.55 7.10 -0.69
C GLN A 31 12.96 6.54 -0.61
N GLN A 32 13.12 5.32 -0.10
CA GLN A 32 14.43 4.66 -0.05
C GLN A 32 14.98 4.36 -1.45
N CYS A 33 14.13 3.92 -2.39
CA CYS A 33 14.52 3.74 -3.80
C CYS A 33 14.98 5.06 -4.43
N ASP A 34 14.28 6.16 -4.18
CA ASP A 34 14.62 7.48 -4.70
C ASP A 34 15.97 7.97 -4.14
N GLN A 35 16.21 7.76 -2.84
CA GLN A 35 17.50 8.05 -2.21
C GLN A 35 18.64 7.19 -2.77
N ALA A 36 18.39 5.89 -3.01
CA ALA A 36 19.37 4.99 -3.59
C ALA A 36 19.72 5.40 -5.03
N ASN A 37 18.73 5.78 -5.83
CA ASN A 37 18.94 6.34 -7.17
C ASN A 37 19.82 7.59 -7.15
N LEU A 38 19.55 8.53 -6.22
CA LEU A 38 20.37 9.73 -6.08
C LEU A 38 21.83 9.39 -5.76
N ARG A 39 22.07 8.42 -4.87
CA ARG A 39 23.43 7.96 -4.54
C ARG A 39 24.13 7.36 -5.76
N ILE A 40 23.44 6.52 -6.54
CA ILE A 40 24.00 5.95 -7.77
C ILE A 40 24.36 7.07 -8.76
N GLN A 41 23.51 8.08 -8.92
CA GLN A 41 23.79 9.24 -9.77
C GLN A 41 25.05 9.99 -9.32
N GLN A 42 25.19 10.25 -8.02
CA GLN A 42 26.39 10.89 -7.46
C GLN A 42 27.66 10.05 -7.72
N LEU A 43 27.58 8.72 -7.64
CA LEU A 43 28.72 7.85 -7.96
C LEU A 43 29.06 7.85 -9.45
N LEU A 44 28.05 7.89 -10.32
CA LEU A 44 28.24 8.03 -11.77
C LEU A 44 28.88 9.37 -12.11
N GLU A 45 28.45 10.45 -11.47
CA GLU A 45 29.06 11.77 -11.61
C GLU A 45 30.53 11.74 -11.20
N LEU A 46 30.86 11.17 -10.02
CA LEU A 46 32.24 11.01 -9.55
C LEU A 46 33.08 10.19 -10.52
N LYS A 47 32.53 9.11 -11.09
CA LYS A 47 33.21 8.28 -12.09
C LYS A 47 33.46 9.03 -13.40
N ASN A 48 32.54 9.92 -13.78
CA ASN A 48 32.61 10.71 -15.02
C ASN A 48 33.37 12.03 -14.87
N GLN A 49 33.84 12.37 -13.66
CA GLN A 49 34.61 13.60 -13.46
C GLN A 49 35.87 13.59 -14.34
N PRO A 50 36.12 14.67 -15.09
CA PRO A 50 37.28 14.75 -15.96
C PRO A 50 38.55 14.65 -15.12
N ARG A 51 39.48 13.80 -15.55
CA ARG A 51 40.78 13.65 -14.88
C ARG A 51 41.42 15.02 -14.70
N PRO A 52 41.93 15.35 -13.51
CA PRO A 52 42.68 16.59 -13.33
C PRO A 52 43.82 16.58 -14.36
N LYS A 53 43.81 17.57 -15.25
CA LYS A 53 44.87 17.77 -16.23
C LYS A 53 46.14 18.00 -15.41
N SER A 54 46.96 16.96 -15.29
CA SER A 54 48.30 17.07 -14.73
C SER A 54 48.94 18.30 -15.37
N SER A 55 49.27 19.30 -14.56
CA SER A 55 50.09 20.43 -14.98
C SER A 55 51.30 19.85 -15.73
N LYS A 56 51.61 20.42 -16.89
CA LYS A 56 52.46 19.83 -17.96
C LYS A 56 53.90 19.45 -17.53
N ASN A 57 54.25 19.56 -16.24
CA ASN A 57 55.59 19.43 -15.70
C ASN A 57 55.74 18.40 -14.56
N VAL A 58 54.74 17.56 -14.25
CA VAL A 58 54.88 16.52 -13.22
C VAL A 58 55.15 15.16 -13.88
N PRO A 59 56.26 14.46 -13.54
CA PRO A 59 56.49 13.11 -14.05
C PRO A 59 55.34 12.21 -13.57
N PHE A 60 54.70 11.50 -14.50
CA PHE A 60 53.65 10.52 -14.19
C PHE A 60 54.19 9.49 -13.18
N HIS A 61 53.84 9.68 -11.91
CA HIS A 61 54.27 8.78 -10.84
C HIS A 61 53.44 7.49 -10.95
N ARG A 62 54.10 6.33 -11.05
CA ARG A 62 53.46 5.00 -11.15
C ARG A 62 52.35 4.80 -10.11
N GLU A 63 52.56 5.32 -8.90
CA GLU A 63 51.61 5.26 -7.79
C GLU A 63 50.30 6.01 -8.08
N VAL A 64 50.35 7.15 -8.77
CA VAL A 64 49.16 7.93 -9.16
C VAL A 64 48.29 7.14 -10.13
N LEU A 65 48.89 6.48 -11.12
CA LEU A 65 48.17 5.63 -12.08
C LEU A 65 47.55 4.40 -11.40
N LEU A 66 48.31 3.74 -10.52
CA LEU A 66 47.80 2.59 -9.77
C LEU A 66 46.65 2.98 -8.84
N ASN A 67 46.76 4.11 -8.15
CA ASN A 67 45.70 4.62 -7.28
C ASN A 67 44.45 4.98 -8.09
N GLN A 68 44.62 5.56 -9.27
CA GLN A 68 43.51 5.84 -10.17
C GLN A 68 42.79 4.57 -10.63
N CYS A 69 43.51 3.55 -11.09
CA CYS A 69 42.90 2.26 -11.47
C CYS A 69 42.17 1.60 -10.28
N ARG A 70 42.72 1.72 -9.07
CA ARG A 70 42.06 1.22 -7.84
C ARG A 70 40.76 1.97 -7.57
N VAL A 71 40.77 3.31 -7.65
CA VAL A 71 39.58 4.15 -7.44
C VAL A 71 38.50 3.85 -8.49
N GLU A 72 38.87 3.77 -9.77
CA GLU A 72 37.94 3.42 -10.85
C GLU A 72 37.32 2.03 -10.67
N GLY A 73 38.13 1.06 -10.22
CA GLY A 73 37.67 -0.29 -9.92
C GLY A 73 36.72 -0.35 -8.72
N VAL A 74 37.02 0.38 -7.64
CA VAL A 74 36.15 0.46 -6.46
C VAL A 74 34.83 1.17 -6.80
N LEU A 75 34.89 2.30 -7.50
CA LEU A 75 33.69 3.04 -7.93
C LEU A 75 32.78 2.19 -8.81
N SER A 76 33.33 1.45 -9.76
CA SER A 76 32.54 0.57 -10.63
C SER A 76 31.85 -0.54 -9.84
N LYS A 77 32.57 -1.24 -8.96
CA LYS A 77 31.97 -2.27 -8.09
C LYS A 77 30.89 -1.70 -7.17
N MET A 78 31.09 -0.50 -6.65
CA MET A 78 30.13 0.15 -5.75
C MET A 78 28.86 0.56 -6.49
N ILE A 79 28.98 1.05 -7.72
CA ILE A 79 27.84 1.36 -8.60
C ILE A 79 27.08 0.07 -8.91
N ASP A 80 27.76 -1.00 -9.34
CA ASP A 80 27.14 -2.27 -9.68
C ASP A 80 26.39 -2.86 -8.48
N HIS A 81 27.01 -2.82 -7.30
CA HIS A 81 26.37 -3.27 -6.06
C HIS A 81 25.13 -2.45 -5.72
N GLN A 82 25.21 -1.11 -5.76
CA GLN A 82 24.05 -0.27 -5.47
C GLN A 82 22.92 -0.42 -6.49
N GLN A 83 23.24 -0.66 -7.76
CA GLN A 83 22.25 -0.96 -8.79
C GLN A 83 21.54 -2.28 -8.51
N TYR A 84 22.26 -3.31 -8.08
CA TYR A 84 21.66 -4.59 -7.68
C TYR A 84 20.73 -4.43 -6.47
N GLU A 85 21.18 -3.73 -5.42
CA GLU A 85 20.35 -3.44 -4.25
C GLU A 85 19.08 -2.68 -4.63
N LEU A 86 19.19 -1.68 -5.52
CA LEU A 86 18.04 -0.94 -6.02
C LEU A 86 17.05 -1.84 -6.79
N GLN A 87 17.55 -2.76 -7.62
CA GLN A 87 16.70 -3.74 -8.31
C GLN A 87 15.96 -4.64 -7.31
N LEU A 88 16.64 -5.09 -6.26
CA LEU A 88 16.03 -5.88 -5.19
C LEU A 88 14.91 -5.08 -4.50
N MET A 89 15.16 -3.82 -4.19
CA MET A 89 14.16 -2.93 -3.59
C MET A 89 12.95 -2.70 -4.51
N TYR A 90 13.17 -2.51 -5.81
CA TYR A 90 12.06 -2.42 -6.77
C TYR A 90 11.23 -3.70 -6.84
N ALA A 91 11.88 -4.87 -6.79
CA ALA A 91 11.17 -6.15 -6.74
C ALA A 91 10.32 -6.28 -5.45
N GLN A 92 10.87 -5.87 -4.31
CA GLN A 92 10.13 -5.81 -3.04
C GLN A 92 8.94 -4.84 -3.12
N HIS A 93 9.14 -3.65 -3.68
CA HIS A 93 8.09 -2.66 -3.87
C HIS A 93 6.97 -3.22 -4.74
N HIS A 94 7.31 -3.84 -5.87
CA HIS A 94 6.32 -4.45 -6.76
C HIS A 94 5.54 -5.59 -6.08
N SER A 95 6.22 -6.44 -5.32
CA SER A 95 5.59 -7.53 -4.56
C SER A 95 4.61 -7.00 -3.50
N LEU A 96 5.02 -5.97 -2.75
CA LEU A 96 4.19 -5.33 -1.75
C LEU A 96 2.97 -4.64 -2.38
N GLN A 97 3.16 -3.98 -3.52
CA GLN A 97 2.09 -3.34 -4.29
C GLN A 97 1.06 -4.37 -4.78
N ASN A 98 1.50 -5.52 -5.27
CA ASN A 98 0.61 -6.61 -5.68
C ASN A 98 -0.18 -7.18 -4.49
N THR A 99 0.48 -7.34 -3.35
CA THR A 99 -0.16 -7.78 -2.11
C THR A 99 -1.22 -6.78 -1.66
N LEU A 100 -0.92 -5.48 -1.74
CA LEU A 100 -1.86 -4.41 -1.41
C LEU A 100 -3.10 -4.44 -2.30
N LYS A 101 -2.92 -4.60 -3.62
CA LYS A 101 -4.04 -4.74 -4.57
C LYS A 101 -4.96 -5.91 -4.20
N GLN A 102 -4.38 -7.07 -3.89
CA GLN A 102 -5.16 -8.25 -3.46
C GLN A 102 -5.92 -8.00 -2.15
N LYS A 103 -5.29 -7.31 -1.19
CA LYS A 103 -5.94 -6.94 0.08
C LYS A 103 -7.08 -5.94 -0.15
N GLN A 104 -6.90 -4.99 -1.06
CA GLN A 104 -7.93 -4.02 -1.43
C GLN A 104 -9.16 -4.70 -2.04
N LEU A 105 -8.97 -5.68 -2.93
CA LEU A 105 -10.08 -6.49 -3.45
C LEU A 105 -10.84 -7.22 -2.34
N LYS A 106 -10.12 -7.75 -1.34
CA LYS A 106 -10.75 -8.40 -0.17
C LYS A 106 -11.55 -7.40 0.68
N ILE A 107 -11.04 -6.19 0.88
CA ILE A 107 -11.75 -5.12 1.59
C ILE A 107 -13.06 -4.78 0.87
N ILE A 108 -13.00 -4.53 -0.44
CA ILE A 108 -14.19 -4.22 -1.26
C ILE A 108 -15.23 -5.34 -1.14
N GLY A 109 -14.81 -6.60 -1.18
CA GLY A 109 -15.71 -7.74 -1.01
C GLY A 109 -16.34 -7.83 0.39
N LEU A 110 -15.63 -7.42 1.44
CA LEU A 110 -16.17 -7.35 2.80
C LEU A 110 -17.15 -6.18 2.96
N GLU A 111 -16.83 -5.03 2.39
CA GLU A 111 -17.69 -3.84 2.37
C GLU A 111 -19.00 -4.11 1.64
N SER A 112 -18.95 -4.73 0.46
CA SER A 112 -20.13 -5.12 -0.29
C SER A 112 -21.04 -6.07 0.52
N LYS A 113 -20.47 -7.07 1.20
CA LYS A 113 -21.27 -7.97 2.07
C LYS A 113 -21.87 -7.24 3.27
N LEU A 114 -21.13 -6.30 3.86
CA LEU A 114 -21.62 -5.49 4.97
C LEU A 114 -22.84 -4.68 4.54
N ASP A 115 -22.77 -4.05 3.37
CA ASP A 115 -23.85 -3.23 2.79
C ASP A 115 -25.08 -4.09 2.47
N THR A 116 -24.92 -5.23 1.80
CA THR A 116 -26.04 -6.15 1.54
C THR A 116 -26.73 -6.60 2.82
N TRP A 117 -25.98 -6.97 3.86
CA TRP A 117 -26.57 -7.38 5.13
C TRP A 117 -27.22 -6.23 5.89
N GLN A 118 -26.75 -5.00 5.70
CA GLN A 118 -27.38 -3.83 6.29
C GLN A 118 -28.73 -3.56 5.62
N GLN A 119 -28.79 -3.61 4.28
CA GLN A 119 -30.03 -3.49 3.52
C GLN A 119 -31.03 -4.60 3.87
N GLU A 120 -30.58 -5.87 3.95
CA GLU A 120 -31.42 -6.99 4.39
C GLU A 120 -31.99 -6.77 5.80
N HIS A 121 -31.20 -6.20 6.71
CA HIS A 121 -31.65 -5.91 8.06
C HIS A 121 -32.68 -4.78 8.11
N GLU A 122 -32.45 -3.70 7.37
CA GLU A 122 -33.37 -2.56 7.25
C GLU A 122 -34.70 -2.98 6.62
N MET A 123 -34.67 -3.75 5.54
CA MET A 123 -35.87 -4.31 4.92
C MET A 123 -36.65 -5.23 5.87
N ALA A 124 -35.95 -6.05 6.66
CA ALA A 124 -36.60 -6.92 7.64
C ALA A 124 -37.26 -6.14 8.78
N LEU A 125 -36.65 -5.03 9.22
CA LEU A 125 -37.24 -4.14 10.21
C LEU A 125 -38.49 -3.46 9.66
N GLN A 126 -38.40 -2.90 8.45
CA GLN A 126 -39.52 -2.23 7.79
C GLN A 126 -40.71 -3.17 7.58
N LYS A 127 -40.45 -4.39 7.08
CA LYS A 127 -41.49 -5.41 6.92
C LYS A 127 -42.17 -5.78 8.24
N ASN A 128 -41.41 -5.83 9.33
CA ASN A 128 -41.97 -6.12 10.65
C ASN A 128 -42.83 -4.96 11.17
N GLU A 129 -42.42 -3.70 10.92
CA GLU A 129 -43.23 -2.51 11.22
C GLU A 129 -44.53 -2.48 10.41
N ASP A 130 -44.46 -2.81 9.12
CA ASP A 130 -45.64 -2.88 8.24
C ASP A 130 -46.66 -3.91 8.76
N VAL A 131 -46.19 -5.10 9.15
CA VAL A 131 -47.05 -6.15 9.74
C VAL A 131 -47.70 -5.68 11.04
N LEU A 132 -46.94 -5.04 11.93
CA LEU A 132 -47.48 -4.51 13.20
C LEU A 132 -48.52 -3.41 12.97
N LEU A 133 -48.33 -2.57 11.95
CA LEU A 133 -49.31 -1.56 11.56
C LEU A 133 -50.58 -2.19 11.00
N GLU A 134 -50.47 -3.18 10.12
CA GLU A 134 -51.62 -3.93 9.59
C GLU A 134 -52.41 -4.61 10.72
N GLU A 135 -51.73 -5.26 11.66
CA GLU A 135 -52.36 -5.87 12.84
C GLU A 135 -53.08 -4.82 13.70
N ALA A 136 -52.47 -3.66 13.94
CA ALA A 136 -53.10 -2.57 14.70
C ALA A 136 -54.35 -2.02 14.01
N ILE A 137 -54.30 -1.85 12.68
CA ILE A 137 -55.46 -1.41 11.87
C ILE A 137 -56.57 -2.44 11.94
N ASN A 138 -56.26 -3.73 11.73
CA ASN A 138 -57.22 -4.82 11.77
C ASN A 138 -57.90 -4.93 13.14
N ASN A 139 -57.12 -4.84 14.23
CA ASN A 139 -57.66 -4.82 15.58
C ASN A 139 -58.62 -3.64 15.80
N SER A 140 -58.22 -2.43 15.38
CA SER A 140 -59.08 -1.23 15.45
C SER A 140 -60.40 -1.41 14.69
N ILE A 141 -60.36 -2.01 13.49
CA ILE A 141 -61.57 -2.30 12.70
C ILE A 141 -62.45 -3.33 13.41
N ALA A 142 -61.86 -4.42 13.92
CA ALA A 142 -62.60 -5.46 14.65
C ALA A 142 -63.33 -4.91 15.88
N PHE A 143 -62.68 -4.04 16.67
CA PHE A 143 -63.32 -3.37 17.81
C PHE A 143 -64.48 -2.47 17.39
N LYS A 144 -64.38 -1.77 16.25
CA LYS A 144 -65.48 -0.93 15.72
C LYS A 144 -66.67 -1.76 15.23
N VAL A 145 -66.42 -2.93 14.63
CA VAL A 145 -67.48 -3.83 14.15
C VAL A 145 -68.21 -4.51 15.30
N LEU A 146 -67.52 -4.85 16.39
CA LEU A 146 -68.12 -5.46 17.59
C LEU A 146 -68.91 -4.46 18.47
N ALA A 147 -68.74 -3.16 18.25
CA ALA A 147 -69.44 -2.10 18.99
C ALA A 147 -70.72 -1.59 18.30
N LEU A 148 -71.05 -2.14 17.12
CA LEU A 148 -72.29 -1.90 16.35
C LEU A 148 -73.22 -3.11 16.48
#